data_AF-A0A1Y5JV43-F1
#
_entry.id   AF-A0A1Y5JV43-F1
#
_cell.length_a   1.000
_cell.length_b   1.000
_cell.length_c   1.000
_cell.angle_alpha   90.00
_cell.angle_beta   90.00
_cell.angle_gamma   90.00
#
_symmetry.space_group_name_H-M   'P 1'
#
loop_
_entity.id
_entity.type
_entity.pdbx_description
1 polymer ?
#
loop_
_entity_poly.entity_id
_entity_poly.type
_entity_poly.pdbx_seq_one_letter_code
_entity_poly.pdbx_strand_id
1 'polypeptide(L)'
;MSNPFQAKWSKQGHSLCLGHWIISYQDTAVALPEKQLNNDMGTWGVYDPIFDDDPEYSEGKTEDDWIIANADWLAEVFIAHNIEVNEKNMRWFYQAIDEQDWRCGSCGGCM
;
A
#
# COMPACT_ATOMS: atom_id res chain seq x y z
N MET A 1 -17.29 -12.44 1.37
CA MET A 1 -16.41 -12.34 2.55
C MET A 1 -15.80 -10.95 2.53
N SER A 2 -15.80 -10.22 3.64
CA SER A 2 -15.20 -8.88 3.73
C SER A 2 -13.68 -8.99 3.80
N ASN A 3 -12.97 -7.99 3.26
CA ASN A 3 -11.54 -7.84 3.46
C ASN A 3 -11.26 -7.60 4.97
N PRO A 4 -10.45 -8.44 5.65
CA PRO A 4 -10.12 -8.27 7.07
C PRO A 4 -8.97 -7.26 7.31
N PHE A 5 -8.30 -6.80 6.25
CA PHE A 5 -7.27 -5.77 6.34
C PHE A 5 -7.89 -4.39 6.35
N GLN A 6 -7.28 -3.50 7.13
CA GLN A 6 -7.50 -2.06 7.05
C GLN A 6 -6.13 -1.42 6.93
N ALA A 7 -5.96 -0.53 5.96
CA ALA A 7 -4.72 0.24 5.81
C ALA A 7 -5.05 1.73 5.77
N LYS A 8 -4.14 2.53 6.33
CA LYS A 8 -4.24 3.98 6.31
C LYS A 8 -2.85 4.58 6.28
N TRP A 9 -2.65 5.57 5.42
CA TRP A 9 -1.49 6.43 5.49
C TRP A 9 -1.68 7.51 6.56
N SER A 10 -0.69 7.70 7.44
CA SER A 10 -0.83 8.56 8.62
C SER A 10 -0.86 10.07 8.33
N LYS A 11 -0.50 10.50 7.13
CA LYS A 11 -0.44 11.91 6.71
C LYS A 11 -1.27 12.17 5.46
N GLN A 12 -1.59 13.43 5.23
CA GLN A 12 -2.36 13.88 4.06
C GLN A 12 -1.82 15.23 3.57
N GLY A 13 -2.18 15.60 2.33
CA GLY A 13 -1.79 16.86 1.71
C GLY A 13 -0.27 17.04 1.58
N HIS A 14 0.23 18.25 1.83
CA HIS A 14 1.64 18.61 1.67
C HIS A 14 2.62 17.90 2.64
N SER A 15 2.11 17.06 3.55
CA SER A 15 2.92 16.30 4.51
C SER A 15 2.95 14.80 4.20
N LEU A 16 2.47 14.38 3.03
CA LEU A 16 2.39 12.97 2.62
C LEU A 16 3.73 12.25 2.77
N CYS A 17 4.84 12.87 2.39
CA CYS A 17 6.18 12.26 2.48
C CYS A 17 6.71 12.02 3.92
N LEU A 18 6.05 12.58 4.94
CA LEU A 18 6.41 12.41 6.35
C LEU A 18 5.50 11.40 7.06
N GLY A 19 4.69 10.68 6.30
CA GLY A 19 3.78 9.68 6.82
C GLY A 19 4.41 8.31 7.01
N HIS A 20 3.57 7.39 7.41
CA HIS A 20 3.87 5.96 7.54
C HIS A 20 2.55 5.19 7.49
N TRP A 21 2.65 3.92 7.13
CA TRP A 21 1.52 3.02 7.08
C TRP A 21 1.04 2.60 8.47
N ILE A 22 -0.27 2.63 8.66
CA ILE A 22 -0.97 2.04 9.79
C ILE A 22 -1.83 0.92 9.21
N ILE A 23 -1.42 -0.32 9.39
CA ILE A 23 -2.12 -1.51 8.88
C ILE A 23 -2.58 -2.38 10.04
N SER A 24 -3.81 -2.87 9.95
CA SER A 24 -4.34 -3.90 10.84
C SER A 24 -4.93 -5.07 10.06
N TYR A 25 -4.88 -6.24 10.67
CA TYR A 25 -5.56 -7.46 10.23
C TYR A 25 -6.44 -7.96 11.38
N GLN A 26 -7.75 -8.04 11.17
CA GLN A 26 -8.71 -8.43 12.23
C GLN A 26 -8.50 -7.60 13.52
N ASP A 27 -8.37 -6.28 13.37
CA ASP A 27 -8.13 -5.32 14.46
C ASP A 27 -6.78 -5.49 15.19
N THR A 28 -5.88 -6.34 14.71
CA THR A 28 -4.52 -6.51 15.23
C THR A 28 -3.53 -5.76 14.36
N ALA A 29 -2.69 -4.93 14.96
CA ALA A 29 -1.70 -4.12 14.23
C ALA A 29 -0.65 -5.02 13.54
N VAL A 30 -0.41 -4.76 12.25
CA VAL A 30 0.59 -5.45 11.44
C VAL A 30 1.83 -4.57 11.36
N ALA A 31 2.93 -5.04 11.95
CA ALA A 31 4.23 -4.38 11.86
C ALA A 31 4.88 -4.67 10.50
N LEU A 32 5.12 -3.62 9.73
CA LEU A 32 5.81 -3.66 8.44
C LEU A 32 7.32 -3.43 8.61
N PRO A 33 8.16 -3.91 7.67
CA PRO A 33 9.56 -3.52 7.62
C PRO A 33 9.71 -2.01 7.36
N GLU A 34 10.80 -1.41 7.85
CA GLU A 34 11.01 0.06 7.82
C GLU A 34 10.91 0.66 6.41
N LYS A 35 11.38 -0.06 5.40
CA LYS A 35 11.29 0.36 4.00
C LYS A 35 9.83 0.50 3.57
N GLN A 36 9.00 -0.52 3.76
CA GLN A 36 7.59 -0.48 3.37
C GLN A 36 6.79 0.45 4.27
N LEU A 37 7.11 0.52 5.57
CA LEU A 37 6.41 1.35 6.55
C LEU A 37 6.41 2.83 6.16
N ASN A 38 7.52 3.34 5.64
CA ASN A 38 7.74 4.78 5.43
C ASN A 38 7.73 5.22 3.96
N ASN A 39 7.40 4.33 3.02
CA ASN A 39 7.36 4.65 1.59
C ASN A 39 5.99 4.31 1.00
N ASP A 40 5.73 4.80 -0.21
CA ASP A 40 4.60 4.34 -1.00
C ASP A 40 4.68 2.83 -1.27
N MET A 41 3.52 2.22 -1.49
CA MET A 41 3.45 0.78 -1.74
C MET A 41 3.62 0.46 -3.21
N GLY A 42 3.44 1.41 -4.12
CA GLY A 42 3.64 1.18 -5.56
C GLY A 42 2.50 0.41 -6.22
N THR A 43 1.26 0.55 -5.71
CA THR A 43 0.07 -0.09 -6.29
C THR A 43 -0.32 0.54 -7.64
N TRP A 44 -1.26 -0.03 -8.38
CA TRP A 44 -1.66 0.51 -9.67
C TRP A 44 -2.70 1.61 -9.52
N GLY A 45 -2.40 2.81 -9.98
CA GLY A 45 -3.36 3.91 -9.93
C GLY A 45 -2.84 5.17 -10.59
N VAL A 46 -3.72 6.16 -10.67
CA VAL A 46 -3.35 7.52 -11.07
C VAL A 46 -3.21 8.36 -9.80
N TYR A 47 -2.01 8.89 -9.57
CA TYR A 47 -1.68 9.60 -8.33
C TYR A 47 -1.39 11.08 -8.55
N ASP A 48 -1.39 11.52 -9.81
CA ASP A 48 -1.32 12.93 -10.17
C ASP A 48 -2.71 13.56 -9.97
N PRO A 49 -2.86 14.53 -9.06
CA PRO A 49 -4.14 15.19 -8.84
C PRO A 49 -4.66 15.99 -10.03
N ILE A 50 -3.82 16.27 -11.04
CA ILE A 50 -4.20 17.03 -12.25
C ILE A 50 -4.88 16.11 -13.28
N PHE A 51 -4.50 14.84 -13.31
CA PHE A 51 -4.91 13.87 -14.33
C PHE A 51 -5.60 12.65 -13.71
N ASP A 52 -6.25 12.81 -12.56
CA ASP A 52 -6.80 11.72 -11.73
C ASP A 52 -7.84 10.83 -12.44
N ASP A 53 -8.38 11.28 -13.57
CA ASP A 53 -9.32 10.56 -14.43
C ASP A 53 -8.71 9.99 -15.72
N ASP A 54 -7.41 10.18 -15.97
CA ASP A 54 -6.72 9.76 -17.18
C ASP A 54 -5.83 8.52 -16.94
N PRO A 55 -6.23 7.33 -17.42
CA PRO A 55 -5.46 6.11 -17.30
C PRO A 55 -4.07 6.16 -17.97
N GLU A 56 -3.80 7.13 -18.85
CA GLU A 56 -2.46 7.30 -19.45
C GLU A 56 -1.40 7.66 -18.40
N TYR A 57 -1.81 8.27 -17.29
CA TYR A 57 -0.94 8.64 -16.15
C TYR A 57 -0.93 7.60 -15.03
N SER A 58 -1.39 6.37 -15.33
CA SER A 58 -1.33 5.29 -14.37
C SER A 58 0.12 4.83 -14.12
N GLU A 59 0.45 4.68 -12.84
CA GLU A 59 1.78 4.29 -12.38
C GLU A 59 1.70 3.11 -11.39
N GLY A 60 2.83 2.44 -11.19
CA GLY A 60 2.96 1.34 -10.24
C GLY A 60 2.73 -0.04 -10.88
N LYS A 61 2.26 -0.99 -10.10
CA LYS A 61 2.08 -2.40 -10.51
C LYS A 61 0.66 -2.87 -10.29
N THR A 62 0.13 -3.59 -11.27
CA THR A 62 -1.16 -4.29 -11.14
C THR A 62 -1.13 -5.26 -9.96
N GLU A 63 -2.29 -5.61 -9.41
CA GLU A 63 -2.41 -6.49 -8.23
C GLU A 63 -1.54 -7.76 -8.35
N ASP A 64 -1.60 -8.45 -9.49
CA ASP A 64 -0.82 -9.68 -9.73
C ASP A 64 0.70 -9.41 -9.75
N ASP A 65 1.13 -8.41 -10.53
CA ASP A 65 2.55 -8.07 -10.66
C ASP A 65 3.12 -7.55 -9.33
N TRP A 66 2.30 -6.82 -8.57
CA TRP A 66 2.66 -6.30 -7.26
C TRP A 66 2.88 -7.42 -6.27
N ILE A 67 1.95 -8.38 -6.20
CA ILE A 67 2.05 -9.53 -5.29
C ILE A 67 3.31 -10.34 -5.62
N ILE A 68 3.59 -10.61 -6.89
CA ILE A 68 4.78 -11.35 -7.31
C ILE A 68 6.07 -10.60 -6.91
N ALA A 69 6.12 -9.29 -7.14
CA ALA A 69 7.30 -8.47 -6.82
C ALA A 69 7.54 -8.29 -5.32
N ASN A 70 6.50 -8.44 -4.49
CA ASN A 70 6.54 -8.18 -3.06
C ASN A 70 6.36 -9.45 -2.19
N ALA A 71 6.22 -10.62 -2.82
CA ALA A 71 5.91 -11.88 -2.14
C ALA A 71 6.87 -12.22 -1.00
N ASP A 72 8.17 -11.96 -1.19
CA ASP A 72 9.21 -12.33 -0.22
C ASP A 72 9.00 -11.64 1.14
N TRP A 73 8.95 -10.31 1.17
CA TRP A 73 8.78 -9.58 2.42
C TRP A 73 7.34 -9.69 2.96
N LEU A 74 6.35 -9.83 2.07
CA LEU A 74 4.95 -9.97 2.47
C LEU A 74 4.72 -11.30 3.18
N ALA A 75 5.35 -12.38 2.71
CA ALA A 75 5.31 -13.67 3.37
C ALA A 75 5.95 -13.61 4.77
N GLU A 76 7.08 -12.93 4.93
CA GLU A 76 7.71 -12.73 6.24
C GLU A 76 6.79 -11.99 7.23
N VAL A 77 6.15 -10.91 6.78
CA VAL A 77 5.16 -10.17 7.58
C VAL A 77 4.00 -11.08 7.98
N PHE A 78 3.45 -11.83 7.03
CA PHE A 78 2.30 -12.70 7.31
C PHE A 78 2.66 -13.79 8.33
N ILE A 79 3.83 -14.42 8.20
CA ILE A 79 4.32 -15.40 9.16
C ILE A 79 4.49 -14.77 10.55
N ALA A 80 5.10 -13.59 10.63
CA ALA A 80 5.35 -12.90 11.90
C ALA A 80 4.05 -12.54 12.64
N HIS A 81 2.97 -12.28 11.92
CA HIS A 81 1.67 -11.90 12.48
C HIS A 81 0.63 -13.02 12.46
N ASN A 82 1.05 -14.27 12.22
CA ASN A 82 0.18 -15.46 12.19
C ASN A 82 -0.97 -15.32 11.17
N ILE A 83 -0.70 -14.68 10.03
CA ILE A 83 -1.59 -14.57 8.88
C ILE A 83 -1.22 -15.69 7.91
N GLU A 84 -2.23 -16.35 7.34
CA GLU A 84 -2.00 -17.42 6.38
C GLU A 84 -1.36 -16.86 5.09
N VAL A 85 -0.22 -17.42 4.70
CA VAL A 85 0.48 -17.06 3.45
C VAL A 85 -0.23 -17.72 2.28
N ASN A 86 -1.25 -17.05 1.76
CA ASN A 86 -1.98 -17.47 0.57
C ASN A 86 -2.30 -16.26 -0.32
N GLU A 87 -2.58 -16.55 -1.59
CA GLU A 87 -2.89 -15.54 -2.59
C GLU A 87 -4.04 -14.63 -2.16
N LYS A 88 -5.07 -15.20 -1.52
CA LYS A 88 -6.25 -14.46 -1.09
C LYS A 88 -5.91 -13.36 -0.08
N ASN A 89 -5.12 -13.67 0.95
CA ASN A 89 -4.68 -12.68 1.93
C ASN A 89 -3.72 -11.65 1.32
N MET A 90 -2.89 -12.05 0.35
CA MET A 90 -2.01 -11.12 -0.36
C MET A 90 -2.81 -10.12 -1.21
N ARG A 91 -3.84 -10.59 -1.93
CA ARG A 91 -4.79 -9.74 -2.68
C ARG A 91 -5.54 -8.80 -1.76
N TRP A 92 -6.03 -9.31 -0.64
CA TRP A 92 -6.70 -8.49 0.37
C TRP A 92 -5.79 -7.41 0.97
N PHE A 93 -4.52 -7.74 1.22
CA PHE A 93 -3.54 -6.74 1.65
C PHE A 93 -3.38 -5.65 0.59
N TYR A 94 -3.15 -6.03 -0.67
CA TYR A 94 -3.05 -5.10 -1.80
C TYR A 94 -4.25 -4.16 -1.89
N GLN A 95 -5.47 -4.72 -1.89
CA GLN A 95 -6.70 -3.94 -1.99
C GLN A 95 -6.86 -2.93 -0.85
N ALA A 96 -6.41 -3.29 0.36
CA ALA A 96 -6.48 -2.38 1.50
C ALA A 96 -5.51 -1.22 1.36
N ILE A 97 -4.27 -1.46 0.91
CA ILE A 97 -3.26 -0.41 0.74
C ILE A 97 -3.53 0.47 -0.49
N ASP A 98 -4.09 -0.10 -1.57
CA ASP A 98 -4.33 0.59 -2.84
C ASP A 98 -5.27 1.79 -2.67
N GLU A 99 -6.29 1.67 -1.82
CA GLU A 99 -7.24 2.76 -1.51
C GLU A 99 -6.59 4.01 -0.88
N GLN A 100 -5.38 3.87 -0.32
CA GLN A 100 -4.69 4.90 0.45
C GLN A 100 -3.25 5.12 -0.04
N ASP A 101 -2.85 4.46 -1.12
CA ASP A 101 -1.50 4.59 -1.66
C ASP A 101 -1.30 5.98 -2.27
N TRP A 102 -0.04 6.40 -2.39
CA TRP A 102 0.33 7.75 -2.78
C TRP A 102 1.63 7.73 -3.58
N ARG A 103 2.01 8.84 -4.19
CA ARG A 103 3.33 8.98 -4.83
C ARG A 103 4.06 10.19 -4.28
N CYS A 104 5.39 10.14 -4.32
CA CYS A 104 6.24 11.25 -3.90
C CYS A 104 5.86 12.56 -4.61
N GLY A 105 5.49 12.49 -5.91
CA GLY A 105 4.99 13.63 -6.68
C GLY A 105 3.69 14.25 -6.13
N SER A 106 2.85 13.47 -5.43
CA SER A 106 1.63 13.95 -4.77
C SER A 106 1.93 14.80 -3.52
N CYS A 107 3.14 14.69 -2.96
CA CYS A 107 3.61 15.58 -1.91
C CYS A 107 4.10 16.88 -2.59
N GLY A 108 3.22 17.88 -2.72
CA GLY A 108 3.45 19.14 -3.45
C GLY A 108 4.61 20.05 -2.98
N GLY A 109 5.65 19.50 -2.35
CA GLY A 109 6.92 20.13 -2.01
C GLY A 109 8.14 19.55 -2.75
N CYS A 110 7.98 18.55 -3.62
CA CYS A 110 9.05 18.10 -4.52
C CYS A 110 9.04 18.94 -5.81
N MET A 111 9.52 20.19 -5.72
CA MET A 111 9.98 20.99 -6.87
C MET A 111 11.50 20.87 -7.01
#